data_AF-A0A2V6QYN2-F1
#
_entry.id   AF-A0A2V6QYN2-F1
#
_cell.length_a   1.000
_cell.length_b   1.000
_cell.length_c   1.000
_cell.angle_alpha   90.00
_cell.angle_beta   90.00
_cell.angle_gamma   90.00
#
_symmetry.space_group_name_H-M   'P 1'
#
loop_
_entity.id
_entity.type
_entity.pdbx_description
1 polymer ?
#
loop_
_entity_poly.entity_id
_entity_poly.type
_entity_poly.pdbx_seq_one_letter_code
_entity_poly.pdbx_strand_id
1 'polypeptide(L)'
;MRLGLAAAALVPGGCAWDGPMSTVAARSDFAREILHVYGIITWVAAVIALVVFAGLAWVLLRFRDRPGAPPPPQTRGHTLLELSWTIAPALVLLLIAIPTIQVIFRTQAAPAAGALEVLVRGRQWWWEFRYPALDVATANELHLPAGRP
;
A
#
# COMPACT_ATOMS: atom_id res chain seq x y z
N MET A 1 23.67 -24.99 26.52
CA MET A 1 23.56 -23.85 25.59
C MET A 1 22.21 -23.19 25.85
N ARG A 2 22.20 -22.12 26.66
CA ARG A 2 20.98 -21.48 27.16
C ARG A 2 20.47 -20.50 26.10
N LEU A 3 19.43 -20.88 25.35
CA LEU A 3 18.71 -19.92 24.50
C LEU A 3 17.92 -18.97 25.40
N GLY A 4 18.51 -17.81 25.69
CA GLY A 4 17.76 -16.68 26.22
C GLY A 4 16.84 -16.17 25.12
N LEU A 5 15.55 -16.48 25.22
CA LEU A 5 14.51 -15.77 24.47
C LEU A 5 14.49 -14.32 24.98
N ALA A 6 15.21 -13.44 24.31
CA ALA A 6 14.93 -12.02 24.37
C ALA A 6 13.59 -11.82 23.65
N ALA A 7 12.51 -11.72 24.43
CA ALA A 7 11.24 -11.22 23.93
C ALA A 7 11.47 -9.76 23.53
N ALA A 8 11.78 -9.54 22.26
CA ALA A 8 11.71 -8.23 21.66
C ALA A 8 10.26 -7.78 21.78
N ALA A 9 9.99 -6.88 22.73
CA ALA A 9 8.72 -6.19 22.80
C ALA A 9 8.59 -5.40 21.49
N LEU A 10 7.84 -5.96 20.53
CA LEU A 10 7.30 -5.20 19.43
C LEU A 10 6.38 -4.15 20.07
N VAL A 11 6.90 -2.95 20.29
CA VAL A 11 6.05 -1.78 20.44
C VAL A 11 5.61 -1.44 19.03
N PRO A 12 4.35 -1.67 18.64
CA PRO A 12 3.87 -1.18 17.35
C PRO A 12 3.91 0.35 17.41
N GLY A 13 4.92 0.96 16.78
CA GLY A 13 5.15 2.40 16.72
C GLY A 13 4.14 3.15 15.86
N GLY A 14 2.83 2.86 16.01
CA GLY A 14 1.77 3.33 15.13
C GLY A 14 0.62 4.01 15.87
N CYS A 15 0.85 4.87 16.86
CA CYS A 15 -0.25 5.51 17.59
C CYS A 15 -0.76 6.83 16.97
N ALA A 16 -0.15 7.34 15.90
CA ALA A 16 -0.53 8.63 15.30
C ALA A 16 -1.22 8.49 13.92
N TRP A 17 -2.20 7.59 13.82
CA TRP A 17 -2.90 7.33 12.54
C TRP A 17 -3.77 8.50 12.06
N ASP A 18 -4.10 9.46 12.94
CA ASP A 18 -4.88 10.66 12.60
C ASP A 18 -4.09 11.96 12.82
N GLY A 19 -2.77 11.92 12.59
CA GLY A 19 -1.93 13.11 12.62
C GLY A 19 -2.09 14.01 11.37
N PRO A 20 -1.60 15.26 11.43
CA PRO A 20 -1.72 16.24 10.33
C PRO A 20 -1.03 15.81 9.01
N MET A 21 -0.17 14.80 9.04
CA MET A 21 0.50 14.21 7.87
C MET A 21 0.17 12.72 7.70
N SER A 22 -1.03 12.30 8.13
CA SER A 22 -1.46 10.92 7.95
C SER A 22 -1.86 10.64 6.50
N THR A 23 -1.30 9.58 5.92
CA THR A 23 -1.69 9.04 4.62
C THR A 23 -2.80 7.98 4.73
N VAL A 24 -3.11 7.52 5.95
CA VAL A 24 -4.10 6.46 6.21
C VAL A 24 -5.45 7.00 6.70
N ALA A 25 -5.52 8.30 7.01
CA ALA A 25 -6.76 9.00 7.33
C ALA A 25 -7.25 9.82 6.11
N ALA A 26 -8.09 9.21 5.27
CA ALA A 26 -8.58 9.86 4.06
C ALA A 26 -9.59 10.99 4.36
N ARG A 27 -9.25 12.22 3.95
CA ARG A 27 -10.12 13.41 4.11
C ARG A 27 -10.75 13.90 2.80
N SER A 28 -10.07 13.71 1.66
CA SER A 28 -10.64 13.97 0.33
C SER A 28 -11.27 12.73 -0.31
N ASP A 29 -12.08 12.95 -1.33
CA ASP A 29 -12.63 11.92 -2.21
C ASP A 29 -11.54 11.12 -2.92
N PHE A 30 -10.55 11.78 -3.55
CA PHE A 30 -9.41 11.07 -4.14
C PHE A 30 -8.63 10.28 -3.10
N ALA A 31 -8.41 10.81 -1.89
CA ALA A 31 -7.72 10.08 -0.84
C ALA A 31 -8.47 8.82 -0.42
N ARG A 32 -9.82 8.84 -0.42
CA ARG A 32 -10.62 7.63 -0.12
C ARG A 32 -10.47 6.57 -1.20
N GLU A 33 -10.50 6.96 -2.47
CA GLU A 33 -10.31 6.03 -3.59
C GLU A 33 -8.90 5.40 -3.57
N ILE A 34 -7.87 6.23 -3.35
CA ILE A 34 -6.48 5.76 -3.21
C ILE A 34 -6.34 4.82 -2.01
N LEU A 35 -6.91 5.17 -0.86
CA LEU A 35 -6.85 4.34 0.34
C LEU A 35 -7.55 2.99 0.15
N HIS A 36 -8.62 2.94 -0.65
CA HIS A 36 -9.28 1.70 -1.00
C HIS A 36 -8.38 0.78 -1.82
N VAL A 37 -7.72 1.31 -2.87
CA VAL A 37 -6.75 0.55 -3.68
C VAL A 37 -5.57 0.11 -2.83
N TYR A 38 -5.04 1.00 -1.98
CA TYR A 38 -3.98 0.67 -1.03
C TYR A 38 -4.40 -0.49 -0.11
N GLY A 39 -5.62 -0.44 0.45
CA GLY A 39 -6.16 -1.49 1.29
C GLY A 39 -6.26 -2.85 0.58
N ILE A 40 -6.70 -2.88 -0.68
CA ILE A 40 -6.72 -4.10 -1.49
C ILE A 40 -5.31 -4.69 -1.61
N ILE A 41 -4.32 -3.86 -1.98
CA ILE A 41 -2.93 -4.29 -2.12
C ILE A 41 -2.39 -4.82 -0.80
N THR A 42 -2.60 -4.10 0.31
CA THR A 42 -2.14 -4.50 1.64
C THR A 42 -2.72 -5.84 2.06
N TRP A 43 -4.03 -6.05 1.89
CA TRP A 43 -4.66 -7.32 2.27
C TRP A 43 -4.23 -8.48 1.39
N VAL A 44 -4.13 -8.28 0.08
CA VAL A 44 -3.63 -9.31 -0.84
C VAL A 44 -2.18 -9.67 -0.50
N ALA A 45 -1.32 -8.69 -0.26
CA ALA A 45 0.07 -8.91 0.16
C ALA A 45 0.14 -9.64 1.51
N ALA A 46 -0.70 -9.27 2.48
CA ALA A 46 -0.76 -9.92 3.78
C ALA A 46 -1.19 -11.39 3.68
N VAL A 47 -2.18 -11.71 2.83
CA VAL A 47 -2.62 -13.09 2.59
C VAL A 47 -1.52 -13.91 1.91
N ILE A 48 -0.86 -13.37 0.87
CA ILE A 48 0.25 -14.05 0.19
C ILE A 48 1.39 -14.30 1.17
N ALA A 49 1.78 -13.27 1.95
CA ALA A 49 2.79 -13.41 2.98
C ALA A 49 2.42 -14.50 3.98
N LEU A 50 1.18 -14.49 4.49
CA LEU A 50 0.71 -15.51 5.44
C LEU A 50 0.81 -16.92 4.86
N VAL A 51 0.38 -17.14 3.61
CA VAL A 51 0.45 -18.45 2.95
C VAL A 51 1.91 -18.90 2.79
N VAL A 52 2.80 -18.01 2.34
CA VAL A 52 4.22 -18.32 2.15
C VAL A 52 4.89 -18.62 3.50
N PHE A 53 4.67 -17.79 4.52
CA PHE A 53 5.24 -17.98 5.85
C PHE A 53 4.70 -19.23 6.54
N ALA A 54 3.40 -19.52 6.41
CA ALA A 54 2.80 -20.73 6.94
C ALA A 54 3.35 -21.98 6.24
N GLY A 55 3.49 -21.96 4.92
CA GLY A 55 4.09 -23.04 4.14
C GLY A 55 5.55 -23.27 4.54
N LEU A 56 6.34 -22.20 4.67
CA LEU A 56 7.72 -22.28 5.14
C LEU A 56 7.81 -22.85 6.56
N ALA A 57 7.00 -22.35 7.49
CA ALA A 57 6.95 -22.86 8.86
C ALA A 57 6.56 -24.34 8.90
N TRP A 58 5.58 -24.74 8.10
CA TRP A 58 5.17 -26.14 7.98
C TRP A 58 6.32 -27.02 7.46
N VAL A 59 7.02 -26.61 6.39
CA VAL A 59 8.17 -27.36 5.86
C VAL A 59 9.27 -27.50 6.92
N LEU A 60 9.63 -26.40 7.58
CA LEU A 60 10.68 -26.38 8.61
C LEU A 60 10.34 -27.28 9.80
N LEU A 61 9.08 -27.32 10.24
CA LEU A 61 8.65 -28.13 11.38
C LEU A 61 8.46 -29.60 11.01
N ARG A 62 7.91 -29.89 9.81
CA ARG A 62 7.55 -31.24 9.38
C ARG A 62 8.74 -32.05 8.86
N PHE A 63 9.67 -31.39 8.17
CA PHE A 63 10.86 -31.99 7.55
C PHE A 63 12.15 -31.65 8.31
N ARG A 64 12.05 -31.24 9.57
CA ARG A 64 13.20 -31.07 10.45
C ARG A 64 13.99 -32.38 10.54
N ASP A 65 15.30 -32.28 10.31
CA ASP A 65 16.19 -33.43 10.36
C ASP A 65 16.19 -34.10 11.75
N ARG A 66 16.32 -35.42 11.76
CA ARG A 66 16.32 -36.25 12.97
C ARG A 66 17.51 -37.21 12.94
N PRO A 67 18.22 -37.41 14.06
CA PRO A 67 19.31 -38.36 14.12
C PRO A 67 18.86 -39.76 13.66
N GLY A 68 19.53 -40.31 12.65
CA GLY A 68 19.25 -41.64 12.09
C GLY A 68 18.16 -41.70 11.01
N ALA A 69 17.67 -40.56 10.50
CA ALA A 69 16.73 -40.56 9.39
C ALA A 69 17.39 -41.00 8.07
N PRO A 70 16.70 -41.80 7.22
CA PRO A 70 17.21 -42.15 5.90
C PRO A 70 17.29 -40.92 4.98
N PRO A 71 18.18 -40.92 3.97
CA PRO A 71 18.32 -39.79 3.06
C PRO A 71 17.02 -39.48 2.30
N PRO A 72 16.69 -38.21 2.06
CA PRO A 72 15.44 -37.81 1.44
C PRO A 72 15.36 -38.22 -0.04
N PRO A 73 14.14 -38.45 -0.57
CA PRO A 73 13.94 -38.77 -1.97
C PRO A 73 14.43 -37.63 -2.87
N GLN A 74 15.13 -37.98 -3.95
CA GLN A 74 15.70 -37.02 -4.89
C GLN A 74 14.67 -36.63 -5.96
N THR A 75 13.81 -35.66 -5.66
CA THR A 75 12.86 -35.07 -6.62
C THR A 75 13.49 -33.88 -7.33
N ARG A 76 13.52 -33.90 -8.68
CA ARG A 76 14.10 -32.81 -9.49
C ARG A 76 13.19 -31.61 -9.73
N GLY A 77 11.87 -31.79 -9.73
CA GLY A 77 10.91 -30.72 -10.01
C GLY A 77 9.50 -31.23 -10.24
N HIS A 78 8.58 -30.30 -10.41
CA HIS A 78 7.17 -30.61 -10.64
C HIS A 78 6.56 -29.55 -11.56
N THR A 79 6.46 -29.85 -12.86
CA THR A 79 6.06 -28.89 -13.90
C THR A 79 4.71 -28.22 -13.63
N LEU A 80 3.73 -28.96 -13.09
CA LEU A 80 2.43 -28.37 -12.74
C LEU A 80 2.53 -27.39 -11.56
N LEU A 81 3.46 -27.61 -10.64
CA LEU A 81 3.66 -26.73 -9.49
C LEU A 81 4.36 -25.44 -9.97
N GLU A 82 5.36 -25.60 -10.84
CA GLU A 82 6.08 -24.52 -11.50
C GLU A 82 5.14 -23.59 -12.29
N LEU A 83 4.24 -24.18 -13.05
CA LEU A 83 3.23 -23.44 -13.80
C LEU A 83 2.25 -22.71 -12.86
N SER A 84 1.79 -23.39 -11.80
CA SER A 84 0.81 -22.84 -10.85
C SER A 84 1.33 -21.58 -10.15
N TRP A 85 2.56 -21.61 -9.64
CA TRP A 85 3.14 -20.44 -8.95
C TRP A 85 3.55 -19.31 -9.90
N THR A 86 3.57 -19.54 -11.21
CA THR A 86 3.89 -18.49 -12.19
C THR A 86 2.59 -17.79 -12.61
N ILE A 87 1.53 -18.57 -12.84
CA ILE A 87 0.21 -18.06 -13.18
C ILE A 87 -0.43 -17.32 -12.00
N ALA A 88 -0.32 -17.85 -10.78
CA ALA A 88 -0.99 -17.26 -9.62
C ALA A 88 -0.55 -15.79 -9.35
N PRO A 89 0.74 -15.45 -9.28
CA PRO A 89 1.19 -14.05 -9.14
C PRO A 89 0.79 -13.18 -10.34
N ALA A 90 0.83 -13.71 -11.56
CA ALA A 90 0.44 -12.96 -12.75
C ALA A 90 -1.05 -12.55 -12.69
N LEU A 91 -1.92 -13.47 -12.26
CA LEU A 91 -3.34 -13.18 -12.05
C LEU A 91 -3.58 -12.17 -10.92
N VAL A 92 -2.85 -12.29 -9.82
CA VAL A 92 -2.93 -11.31 -8.71
C VAL A 92 -2.58 -9.91 -9.20
N LEU A 93 -1.51 -9.76 -9.98
CA LEU A 93 -1.12 -8.47 -10.55
C LEU A 93 -2.20 -7.90 -11.47
N LEU A 94 -2.81 -8.73 -12.32
CA LEU A 94 -3.90 -8.30 -13.20
C LEU A 94 -5.11 -7.78 -12.41
N LEU A 95 -5.49 -8.47 -11.33
CA LEU A 95 -6.60 -8.08 -10.47
C LEU A 95 -6.35 -6.74 -9.76
N ILE A 96 -5.10 -6.48 -9.35
CA ILE A 96 -4.72 -5.21 -8.72
C ILE A 96 -4.60 -4.07 -9.75
N ALA A 97 -4.15 -4.38 -10.97
CA ALA A 97 -3.91 -3.38 -12.00
C ALA A 97 -5.19 -2.66 -12.43
N ILE A 98 -6.31 -3.37 -12.56
CA ILE A 98 -7.60 -2.81 -13.02
C ILE A 98 -8.07 -1.63 -12.14
N PRO A 99 -8.30 -1.79 -10.82
CA PRO A 99 -8.73 -0.67 -9.98
C PRO A 99 -7.67 0.43 -9.88
N THR A 100 -6.38 0.07 -9.92
CA THR A 100 -5.28 1.04 -9.89
C THR A 100 -5.35 1.98 -11.09
N ILE A 101 -5.49 1.44 -12.31
CA ILE A 101 -5.58 2.22 -13.53
C ILE A 101 -6.84 3.11 -13.52
N GLN A 102 -7.97 2.60 -13.03
CA GLN A 102 -9.20 3.38 -12.91
C GLN A 102 -9.02 4.59 -11.99
N VAL A 103 -8.41 4.43 -10.82
CA VAL A 103 -8.16 5.54 -9.88
C VAL A 103 -7.16 6.55 -10.45
N ILE A 104 -6.14 6.10 -11.19
CA ILE A 104 -5.20 6.99 -11.89
C ILE A 104 -5.97 7.89 -12.86
N PHE A 105 -6.82 7.34 -13.72
CA PHE A 105 -7.58 8.14 -14.68
C PHE A 105 -8.59 9.08 -14.02
N ARG A 106 -9.22 8.68 -12.90
CA ARG A 106 -10.11 9.57 -12.14
C ARG A 106 -9.37 10.74 -11.53
N THR A 107 -8.19 10.50 -10.95
CA THR A 107 -7.38 11.54 -10.29
C THR A 107 -6.78 12.52 -11.30
N GLN A 108 -6.58 12.09 -12.55
CA GLN A 108 -6.06 12.93 -13.64
C GLN A 108 -7.17 13.52 -14.52
N ALA A 109 -8.44 13.31 -14.18
CA ALA A 109 -9.55 13.83 -14.96
C ALA A 109 -9.57 15.37 -14.93
N ALA A 110 -10.15 15.96 -15.96
CA ALA A 110 -10.36 17.41 -15.98
C ALA A 110 -11.23 17.83 -14.78
N PRO A 111 -10.96 19.00 -14.17
CA PRO A 111 -11.78 19.52 -13.08
C PRO A 111 -13.26 19.60 -13.46
N ALA A 112 -14.13 19.43 -12.46
CA ALA A 112 -15.56 19.63 -12.66
C ALA A 112 -15.85 21.07 -13.11
N ALA A 113 -16.90 21.25 -13.90
CA ALA A 113 -17.35 22.58 -14.29
C ALA A 113 -17.66 23.43 -13.05
N GLY A 114 -17.08 24.63 -12.97
CA GLY A 114 -17.24 25.55 -11.83
C GLY A 114 -16.33 25.27 -10.63
N ALA A 115 -15.35 24.36 -10.77
CA ALA A 115 -14.30 24.15 -9.79
C ALA A 115 -13.54 25.45 -9.45
N LEU A 116 -13.13 25.60 -8.19
CA LEU A 116 -12.37 26.77 -7.76
C LEU A 116 -10.95 26.72 -8.32
N GLU A 117 -10.63 27.65 -9.23
CA GLU A 117 -9.26 27.77 -9.75
C GLU A 117 -8.34 28.42 -8.72
N VAL A 118 -7.25 27.72 -8.38
CA VAL A 118 -6.16 28.23 -7.54
C VAL A 118 -4.84 28.09 -8.27
N LEU A 119 -4.16 29.20 -8.51
CA LEU A 119 -2.82 29.20 -9.08
C LEU A 119 -1.79 29.05 -7.96
N VAL A 120 -1.08 27.92 -7.96
CA VAL A 120 -0.02 27.62 -6.98
C VAL A 120 1.34 27.96 -7.59
N ARG A 121 2.12 28.80 -6.90
CA ARG A 121 3.51 29.12 -7.29
C ARG A 121 4.47 28.74 -6.17
N GLY A 122 5.41 27.86 -6.49
CA GLY A 122 6.54 27.56 -5.61
C GLY A 122 7.59 28.67 -5.69
N ARG A 123 7.91 29.27 -4.55
CA ARG A 123 9.01 30.24 -4.41
C ARG A 123 10.03 29.69 -3.42
N GLN A 124 11.28 30.13 -3.51
CA GLN A 124 12.27 29.81 -2.48
C GLN A 124 12.06 30.78 -1.31
N TRP A 125 11.62 30.38 -0.10
CA TRP A 125 11.32 29.05 0.46
C TRP A 125 9.86 28.95 0.94
N TRP A 126 8.92 29.48 0.14
CA TRP A 126 7.53 29.68 0.53
C TRP A 126 6.57 29.44 -0.64
N TRP A 127 5.29 29.26 -0.34
CA TRP A 127 4.26 28.99 -1.34
C TRP A 127 3.33 30.18 -1.51
N GLU A 128 3.09 30.60 -2.75
CA GLU A 128 2.09 31.61 -3.09
C GLU A 128 0.85 30.93 -3.69
N PHE A 129 -0.33 31.26 -3.17
CA PHE A 129 -1.61 30.81 -3.67
C PHE A 129 -2.41 32.00 -4.17
N ARG A 130 -2.82 32.01 -5.44
CA ARG A 130 -3.67 33.07 -6.01
C ARG A 130 -5.03 32.53 -6.41
N TYR A 131 -6.07 33.31 -6.13
CA TYR A 131 -7.47 33.02 -6.48
C TYR A 131 -7.90 34.04 -7.54
N PRO A 132 -7.76 33.76 -8.85
CA PRO A 132 -7.94 34.76 -9.91
C PRO A 132 -9.33 35.38 -9.91
N ALA A 133 -10.36 34.56 -9.65
CA ALA A 133 -11.75 35.01 -9.61
C ALA A 133 -12.07 35.95 -8.44
N LEU A 134 -11.25 35.95 -7.37
CA LEU A 134 -11.44 36.77 -6.18
C LEU A 134 -10.43 37.94 -6.12
N ASP A 135 -9.45 37.99 -7.01
CA ASP A 135 -8.30 38.90 -6.99
C ASP A 135 -7.55 38.92 -5.65
N VAL A 136 -7.43 37.76 -5.00
CA VAL A 136 -6.76 37.57 -3.70
C VAL A 136 -5.54 36.66 -3.85
N ALA A 137 -4.49 36.95 -3.08
CA ALA A 137 -3.30 36.11 -2.95
C ALA A 137 -2.96 35.88 -1.46
N THR A 138 -2.57 34.65 -1.13
CA THR A 138 -2.08 34.26 0.21
C THR A 138 -0.69 33.64 0.14
N ALA A 139 0.03 33.68 1.26
CA ALA A 139 1.37 33.10 1.41
C ALA A 139 1.34 31.98 2.45
N ASN A 140 1.88 30.81 2.13
CA ASN A 140 1.99 29.60 2.95
C ASN A 140 0.67 28.97 3.43
N GLU A 141 -0.45 29.69 3.36
CA GLU A 141 -1.76 29.23 3.79
C GLU A 141 -2.72 29.15 2.59
N LEU A 142 -3.30 27.98 2.40
CA LEU A 142 -4.29 27.66 1.37
C LEU A 142 -5.63 27.39 2.05
N HIS A 143 -6.65 28.20 1.75
CA HIS A 143 -7.99 28.06 2.32
C HIS A 143 -8.95 27.57 1.23
N LEU A 144 -9.56 26.42 1.45
CA LEU A 144 -10.51 25.82 0.52
C LEU A 144 -11.86 25.59 1.22
N PRO A 145 -12.98 25.91 0.56
CA PRO A 145 -14.29 25.55 1.07
C PRO A 145 -14.49 24.02 1.00
N ALA A 146 -14.95 23.42 2.10
CA ALA A 146 -15.23 21.98 2.13
C ALA A 146 -16.38 21.63 1.17
N GLY A 147 -16.24 20.51 0.46
CA GLY A 147 -17.27 19.98 -0.43
C GLY A 147 -17.39 20.70 -1.79
N ARG A 148 -16.46 21.59 -2.12
CA ARG A 148 -16.38 22.23 -3.44
C ARG A 148 -15.20 21.64 -4.23
N PRO A 149 -15.41 21.25 -5.50
CA PRO A 149 -14.32 20.84 -6.39
C PRO A 149 -13.44 22.01 -6.81
#